data_AF-A0A060W172-F1
#
_entry.id   AF-A0A060W172-F1
#
_cell.length_a   1.000
_cell.length_b   1.000
_cell.length_c   1.000
_cell.angle_alpha   90.00
_cell.angle_beta   90.00
_cell.angle_gamma   90.00
#
_symmetry.space_group_name_H-M   'P 1'
#
loop_
_entity.id
_entity.type
_entity.pdbx_description
1 polymer ?
#
loop_
_entity_poly.entity_id
_entity_poly.type
_entity_poly.pdbx_seq_one_letter_code
_entity_poly.pdbx_strand_id
1 'polypeptide(L)' 'MNQHTSRLCKGYLTKKESEGVLQQMTWPPQSPDPNPIEMIWEELDRRVKEKQPTSAQHFFFSI' A
#
# COMPACT_ATOMS: atom_id res chain seq x y z
N MET A 1 -14.76 6.28 9.21
CA MET A 1 -14.63 7.17 8.04
C MET A 1 -13.44 6.70 7.21
N ASN A 2 -13.64 6.40 5.91
CA ASN A 2 -12.56 5.87 5.06
C ASN A 2 -11.60 7.02 4.66
N GLN A 3 -10.36 6.97 5.18
CA GLN A 3 -9.34 8.00 4.98
C GLN A 3 -9.04 8.23 3.49
N HIS A 4 -9.02 7.17 2.68
CA HIS A 4 -8.76 7.23 1.24
C HIS A 4 -9.83 7.99 0.45
N THR A 5 -11.02 8.18 1.03
CA THR A 5 -12.15 8.88 0.38
C THR A 5 -12.48 10.22 1.04
N SER A 6 -11.62 10.71 1.93
CA SER A 6 -11.75 12.03 2.56
C SER A 6 -11.76 13.16 1.51
N ARG A 7 -12.32 14.33 1.84
CA ARG A 7 -12.39 15.49 0.94
C ARG A 7 -11.01 15.90 0.42
N LEU A 8 -10.01 15.89 1.31
CA LEU A 8 -8.62 16.22 0.97
C LEU A 8 -8.03 15.21 -0.01
N CYS A 9 -8.16 13.90 0.29
CA CYS A 9 -7.64 12.83 -0.59
C CYS A 9 -8.30 12.86 -1.96
N LYS A 10 -9.64 12.96 -2.02
CA LYS A 10 -10.38 13.06 -3.29
C LYS A 10 -9.96 14.27 -4.11
N GLY A 11 -9.87 15.45 -3.49
CA GLY A 11 -9.44 16.67 -4.17
C GLY A 11 -8.05 16.55 -4.79
N TYR A 12 -7.10 15.95 -4.06
CA TYR A 12 -5.76 15.70 -4.58
C TYR A 12 -5.76 14.71 -5.76
N LEU A 13 -6.44 13.57 -5.62
CA LEU A 13 -6.45 12.53 -6.65
C LEU A 13 -7.18 12.98 -7.93
N THR A 14 -8.31 13.67 -7.80
CA THR A 14 -9.03 14.25 -8.96
C THR A 14 -8.18 15.28 -9.69
N LYS A 15 -7.43 16.12 -8.97
CA LYS A 15 -6.49 17.05 -9.61
C LYS A 15 -5.43 16.30 -10.41
N LYS A 16 -4.80 15.27 -9.81
CA LYS A 16 -3.76 14.47 -10.49
C LYS A 16 -4.28 13.72 -11.70
N GLU A 17 -5.52 13.26 -11.66
CA GLU A 17 -6.20 12.64 -12.80
C GLU A 17 -6.49 13.65 -13.92
N SER A 18 -6.94 14.86 -13.58
CA SER A 18 -7.14 15.93 -14.57
C SER A 18 -5.84 16.42 -15.22
N GLU A 19 -4.71 16.32 -14.51
CA GLU A 19 -3.36 16.59 -15.01
C GLU A 19 -2.80 15.43 -15.87
N GLY A 20 -3.51 14.30 -15.96
CA GLY A 20 -3.06 13.10 -16.66
C GLY A 20 -1.90 12.37 -15.96
N VAL A 21 -1.60 12.69 -14.70
CA VAL A 21 -0.47 12.11 -13.94
C VAL A 21 -0.78 10.70 -13.45
N LEU A 22 -2.05 10.42 -13.17
CA LEU A 22 -2.55 9.11 -12.75
C LEU A 22 -3.96 8.87 -13.27
N GLN A 23 -4.40 7.63 -13.20
CA GLN A 23 -5.79 7.25 -13.40
C GLN A 23 -6.27 6.49 -12.16
N GLN A 24 -7.39 6.90 -11.59
CA GLN A 24 -7.97 6.21 -10.44
C GLN A 24 -8.67 4.93 -10.92
N MET A 25 -8.28 3.79 -10.35
CA MET A 25 -8.96 2.53 -10.59
C MET A 25 -10.20 2.42 -9.71
N THR A 26 -11.30 1.89 -10.28
CA THR A 26 -12.47 1.52 -9.48
C THR A 26 -12.13 0.25 -8.71
N TRP A 27 -12.11 0.35 -7.37
CA TRP A 27 -11.81 -0.79 -6.50
C TRP A 27 -13.05 -1.23 -5.71
N PRO A 28 -13.49 -2.49 -5.83
CA PRO A 28 -14.62 -3.00 -5.07
C PRO A 28 -14.31 -3.10 -3.56
N PRO A 29 -15.31 -2.89 -2.69
CA PRO A 29 -15.13 -3.11 -1.25
C PRO A 29 -14.82 -4.58 -0.95
N GLN A 30 -14.08 -4.84 0.13
CA GLN A 30 -13.73 -6.20 0.60
C GLN A 30 -13.03 -7.09 -0.44
N SER A 31 -12.27 -6.49 -1.36
CA SER A 31 -11.44 -7.22 -2.33
C SER A 31 -9.95 -7.05 -1.99
N PRO A 32 -9.42 -7.80 -0.99
CA PRO A 32 -7.97 -7.88 -0.75
C PRO A 32 -7.27 -8.71 -1.84
N ASP A 33 -7.96 -9.70 -2.39
CA ASP A 33 -7.39 -10.75 -3.24
C ASP A 33 -6.85 -10.32 -4.62
N PRO A 34 -7.29 -9.21 -5.26
CA PRO A 34 -6.73 -8.81 -6.55
C PRO A 34 -5.55 -7.83 -6.43
N ASN A 35 -5.00 -7.55 -5.23
CA ASN A 35 -3.89 -6.60 -5.10
C ASN A 35 -2.53 -7.33 -5.14
N PRO A 36 -1.72 -7.18 -6.21
CA PRO A 36 -0.41 -7.83 -6.31
C PRO A 36 0.54 -7.46 -5.16
N ILE A 37 0.27 -6.36 -4.43
CA ILE A 37 1.07 -5.97 -3.27
C ILE A 37 0.97 -6.98 -2.12
N GLU A 38 -0.13 -7.70 -1.98
CA GLU A 38 -0.30 -8.68 -0.89
C GLU A 38 0.73 -9.81 -1.03
N MET A 39 0.95 -10.28 -2.26
CA MET A 39 1.99 -11.28 -2.55
C MET A 39 3.41 -10.76 -2.26
N ILE A 40 3.65 -9.46 -2.50
CA ILE A 40 4.94 -8.83 -2.20
C ILE A 40 5.14 -8.73 -0.69
N TRP A 41 4.10 -8.39 0.07
CA TRP A 41 4.15 -8.34 1.53
C TRP A 41 4.41 -9.72 2.13
N GLU A 42 3.77 -10.77 1.62
CA GLU A 42 4.01 -12.16 2.06
C GLU A 42 5.49 -12.57 1.86
N GLU A 43 6.04 -12.33 0.67
CA GLU A 43 7.44 -12.67 0.38
C GLU A 43 8.42 -11.83 1.19
N LEU A 44 8.13 -10.54 1.39
CA LEU A 44 8.94 -9.67 2.23
C LEU A 44 8.95 -10.17 3.68
N ASP A 45 7.77 -10.45 4.24
CA ASP A 45 7.61 -10.93 5.61
C ASP A 45 8.36 -12.25 5.82
N ARG A 46 8.29 -13.18 4.86
CA ARG A 46 9.07 -14.43 4.88
C ARG A 46 10.58 -14.15 5.00
N ARG A 47 11.14 -13.28 4.17
CA ARG A 47 12.58 -12.95 4.17
C ARG A 47 13.02 -12.20 5.43
N VAL A 48 12.17 -11.32 5.95
CA VAL A 48 12.47 -10.59 7.20
C VAL A 48 12.46 -11.55 8.38
N LYS A 49 11.51 -12.50 8.45
CA LYS A 49 11.44 -13.51 9.51
C LYS A 49 12.65 -14.45 9.51
N GLU A 50 13.19 -14.80 8.34
CA GLU A 50 14.43 -15.59 8.25
C GLU A 50 15.64 -14.90 8.91
N LYS A 51 15.68 -13.56 8.92
CA LYS A 51 16.74 -12.77 9.54
C LYS A 51 16.58 -12.60 11.06
N GLN A 52 15.42 -12.98 11.62
CA GLN A 52 15.08 -12.89 13.05
C GLN A 52 15.43 -11.54 13.70
N PRO A 53 14.83 -10.44 13.23
CA PRO A 53 15.10 -9.13 13.79
C PRO A 53 14.66 -9.02 15.25
N THR A 54 15.55 -8.52 16.11
CA THR A 54 15.34 -8.38 17.56
C THR A 54 15.15 -6.93 18.01
N SER A 55 15.27 -5.98 17.09
CA SER A 55 15.05 -4.55 17.34
C SER A 55 14.41 -3.89 16.13
N ALA A 56 13.82 -2.70 16.32
CA ALA A 56 13.25 -1.92 15.22
C ALA A 56 14.31 -1.51 14.18
N GLN A 57 15.55 -1.20 14.61
CA GLN A 57 16.63 -0.93 13.67
C GLN A 57 17.01 -2.18 12.88
N HIS A 58 17.12 -3.33 13.55
CA HIS A 58 17.44 -4.58 12.87
C HIS A 58 16.32 -4.98 11.89
N PHE A 59 15.05 -4.80 12.26
CA PHE A 59 13.91 -4.99 11.38
C PHE A 59 13.99 -4.09 10.14
N PHE A 60 14.24 -2.79 10.33
CA PHE A 60 14.32 -1.83 9.23
C PHE A 60 15.43 -2.17 8.23
N PHE A 61 16.60 -2.59 8.71
CA PHE A 61 17.70 -3.05 7.85
C PHE A 61 17.53 -4.49 7.33
N SER A 62 16.49 -5.20 7.78
CA SER A 62 16.14 -6.54 7.28
C SER A 62 15.19 -6.51 6.09
N ILE A 63 14.50 -5.39 5.85
CA ILE A 63 13.71 -5.09 4.64
C ILE A 63 14.67 -4.88 3.47
#